data_AF-A0AAA9S3R3-F1
#
_entry.id   AF-A0AAA9S3R3-F1
#
_cell.length_a   1.000
_cell.length_b   1.000
_cell.length_c   1.000
_cell.angle_alpha   90.00
_cell.angle_beta   90.00
_cell.angle_gamma   90.00
#
_symmetry.space_group_name_H-M   'P 1'
#
loop_
_entity.id
_entity.type
_entity.pdbx_description
1 polymer ?
#
loop_
_entity_poly.entity_id
_entity_poly.type
_entity_poly.pdbx_seq_one_letter_code
_entity_poly.pdbx_strand_id
1 'polypeptide(L)'
;MRLLVFLGLLWGLVAASSGPQWPKPVFGRLASPGFPDKYANNQERRWALTAPPGYRLRLYFTHFQLEPSYLCEYDFVKLSAGTKELATLCGSESTDTERAPGNDTFYSPGSSLDVTFRSDYSNEKPFTGFEAFYSAEDIDECQVPPGEAPTCDHHCHNHLGGFYCSCRVGYVLHRNKRTCSEQSL
;
A
#
# COMPACT_ATOMS: atom_id res chain seq x y z
N MET A 1 -4.24 -3.16 -74.30
CA MET A 1 -3.84 -4.17 -73.30
C MET A 1 -3.08 -3.50 -72.18
N ARG A 2 -3.65 -3.48 -70.96
CA ARG A 2 -2.98 -3.77 -69.67
C ARG A 2 -3.94 -3.38 -68.54
N LEU A 3 -4.72 -4.36 -68.11
CA LEU A 3 -5.47 -4.33 -66.86
C LEU A 3 -4.43 -4.35 -65.71
N LEU A 4 -4.35 -3.29 -64.92
CA LEU A 4 -3.57 -3.26 -63.69
C LEU A 4 -4.51 -3.64 -62.54
N VAL A 5 -4.39 -4.89 -62.09
CA VAL A 5 -5.07 -5.40 -60.90
C VAL A 5 -4.23 -5.01 -59.68
N PHE A 6 -4.73 -4.08 -58.87
CA PHE A 6 -4.14 -3.80 -57.56
C PHE A 6 -4.64 -4.86 -56.57
N LEU A 7 -3.77 -5.84 -56.25
CA LEU A 7 -3.98 -6.69 -55.07
C LEU A 7 -3.70 -5.85 -53.81
N GLY A 8 -4.77 -5.43 -53.12
CA GLY A 8 -4.68 -4.89 -51.77
C GLY A 8 -4.38 -6.02 -50.79
N LEU A 9 -3.20 -5.99 -50.15
CA LEU A 9 -2.97 -6.80 -48.96
C LEU A 9 -3.80 -6.22 -47.81
N LEU A 10 -4.89 -6.90 -47.43
CA LEU A 10 -5.50 -6.72 -46.12
C LEU A 10 -4.54 -7.27 -45.05
N TRP A 11 -3.76 -6.41 -44.43
CA TRP A 11 -3.19 -6.70 -43.12
C TRP A 11 -4.33 -6.65 -42.10
N GLY A 12 -4.92 -7.80 -41.81
CA GLY A 12 -5.78 -7.97 -40.66
C GLY A 12 -4.98 -7.66 -39.40
N LEU A 13 -5.37 -6.61 -38.69
CA LEU A 13 -4.95 -6.37 -37.31
C LEU A 13 -5.49 -7.54 -36.48
N VAL A 14 -4.66 -8.56 -36.25
CA VAL A 14 -4.94 -9.55 -35.23
C VAL A 14 -4.82 -8.80 -33.90
N ALA A 15 -5.97 -8.47 -33.31
CA ALA A 15 -6.02 -8.00 -31.93
C ALA A 15 -5.43 -9.13 -31.07
N ALA A 16 -4.18 -8.97 -30.63
CA ALA A 16 -3.58 -9.88 -29.68
C ALA A 16 -4.47 -9.91 -28.43
N SER A 17 -5.04 -11.07 -28.10
CA SER A 17 -5.74 -11.24 -26.84
C SER A 17 -4.71 -10.99 -25.74
N SER A 18 -4.80 -9.85 -25.06
CA SER A 18 -3.99 -9.60 -23.88
C SER A 18 -4.35 -10.67 -22.85
N GLY A 19 -3.40 -11.58 -22.59
CA GLY A 19 -3.56 -12.56 -21.53
C GLY A 19 -3.76 -11.89 -20.16
N PRO A 20 -4.02 -12.67 -19.10
CA PRO A 20 -4.18 -12.13 -17.76
C PRO A 20 -2.98 -11.23 -17.39
N GLN A 21 -3.24 -9.95 -17.14
CA GLN A 21 -2.21 -9.00 -16.76
C GLN A 21 -1.98 -9.09 -15.25
N TRP A 22 -0.86 -9.69 -14.85
CA TRP A 22 -0.44 -9.71 -13.45
C TRP A 22 0.00 -8.33 -12.98
N PRO A 23 -0.33 -7.91 -11.75
CA PRO A 23 0.13 -6.64 -11.22
C PRO A 23 1.65 -6.66 -11.09
N LYS A 24 2.29 -5.56 -11.51
CA LYS A 24 3.74 -5.40 -11.30
C LYS A 24 4.00 -5.33 -9.80
N PRO A 25 5.03 -6.03 -9.29
CA PRO A 25 5.35 -5.99 -7.87
C PRO A 25 5.76 -4.57 -7.46
N VAL A 26 5.16 -4.06 -6.38
CA VAL A 26 5.50 -2.77 -5.78
C VAL A 26 6.17 -3.05 -4.45
N PHE A 27 7.44 -2.70 -4.35
CA PHE A 27 8.23 -2.79 -3.12
C PHE A 27 9.40 -1.82 -3.20
N GLY A 28 10.02 -1.52 -2.07
CA GLY A 28 11.18 -0.64 -2.06
C GLY A 28 11.79 -0.47 -0.68
N ARG A 29 12.82 0.38 -0.67
CA ARG A 29 13.61 0.72 0.51
C ARG A 29 13.64 2.24 0.66
N LEU A 30 13.41 2.71 1.89
CA LEU A 30 13.56 4.10 2.31
C LEU A 30 14.66 4.20 3.36
N ALA A 31 15.40 5.30 3.37
CA ALA A 31 16.38 5.55 4.42
C ALA A 31 16.53 7.06 4.64
N SER A 32 16.97 7.44 5.85
CA SER A 32 17.39 8.80 6.14
C SER A 32 18.58 9.21 5.26
N PRO A 33 18.72 10.50 4.91
CA PRO A 33 19.89 10.99 4.17
C PRO A 33 21.19 10.64 4.90
N GLY A 34 22.11 9.98 4.19
CA GLY A 34 23.42 9.61 4.74
C GLY A 34 23.48 8.24 5.42
N PHE A 35 22.35 7.54 5.62
CA PHE A 35 22.35 6.22 6.25
C PHE A 35 23.36 5.24 5.57
N PRO A 36 24.20 4.51 6.34
CA PRO A 36 24.14 4.28 7.78
C PRO A 36 24.87 5.32 8.65
N ASP A 37 25.46 6.36 8.05
CA ASP A 37 26.06 7.45 8.81
C ASP A 37 24.99 8.35 9.44
N LYS A 38 25.43 9.26 10.32
CA LYS A 38 24.53 10.23 10.96
C LYS A 38 23.81 11.11 9.94
N TYR A 39 22.53 11.38 10.19
CA TYR A 39 21.81 12.36 9.38
C TYR A 39 22.23 13.79 9.77
N ALA A 40 22.09 14.71 8.83
CA ALA A 40 22.35 16.14 9.06
C ALA A 40 21.12 16.85 9.60
N ASN A 41 21.31 18.00 10.26
CA ASN A 41 20.24 18.88 10.69
C ASN A 41 19.52 19.54 9.49
N ASN A 42 18.34 20.09 9.73
CA ASN A 42 17.50 20.84 8.80
C ASN A 42 17.16 20.07 7.52
N GLN A 43 16.95 18.76 7.63
CA GLN A 43 16.56 17.91 6.52
C GLN A 43 15.05 17.71 6.51
N GLU A 44 14.48 17.68 5.31
CA GLU A 44 13.13 17.20 5.08
C GLU A 44 13.14 16.25 3.86
N ARG A 45 12.53 15.09 4.00
CA ARG A 45 12.33 14.13 2.91
C ARG A 45 10.91 13.62 2.94
N ARG A 46 10.30 13.50 1.76
CA ARG A 46 8.93 13.05 1.58
C ARG A 46 8.89 11.98 0.50
N TRP A 47 8.18 10.91 0.78
CA TRP A 47 7.92 9.82 -0.16
C TRP A 47 6.42 9.57 -0.22
N ALA A 48 5.87 9.65 -1.42
CA ALA A 48 4.49 9.25 -1.71
C ALA A 48 4.52 7.85 -2.32
N LEU A 49 4.09 6.86 -1.54
CA LEU A 49 4.06 5.46 -1.95
C LEU A 49 2.65 5.10 -2.42
N THR A 50 2.55 4.39 -3.54
CA THR A 50 1.27 3.99 -4.12
C THR A 50 1.31 2.54 -4.57
N ALA A 51 0.34 1.76 -4.11
CA ALA A 51 0.05 0.41 -4.56
C ALA A 51 -1.07 0.41 -5.62
N PRO A 52 -1.22 -0.68 -6.40
CA PRO A 52 -2.37 -0.82 -7.30
C PRO A 52 -3.72 -0.82 -6.52
N PRO A 53 -4.85 -0.50 -7.17
CA PRO A 53 -6.16 -0.71 -6.57
C PRO A 53 -6.35 -2.17 -6.11
N GLY A 54 -7.00 -2.37 -4.95
CA GLY A 54 -7.13 -3.69 -4.31
C GLY A 54 -5.93 -4.10 -3.46
N TYR A 55 -4.88 -3.27 -3.40
CA TYR A 55 -3.70 -3.52 -2.57
C TYR A 55 -3.54 -2.44 -1.51
N ARG A 56 -2.89 -2.82 -0.40
CA ARG A 56 -2.37 -1.91 0.63
C ARG A 56 -0.86 -1.98 0.68
N LEU A 57 -0.24 -0.99 1.32
CA LEU A 57 1.19 -0.97 1.58
C LEU A 57 1.47 -1.46 3.00
N ARG A 58 2.39 -2.41 3.11
CA ARG A 58 3.02 -2.84 4.35
C ARG A 58 4.38 -2.14 4.45
N LEU A 59 4.68 -1.51 5.58
CA LEU A 59 5.95 -0.86 5.86
C LEU A 59 6.49 -1.29 7.24
N TYR A 60 7.78 -1.55 7.32
CA TYR A 60 8.48 -1.86 8.58
C TYR A 60 9.90 -1.29 8.56
N PHE A 61 10.49 -1.13 9.74
CA PHE A 61 11.82 -0.58 9.92
C PHE A 61 12.81 -1.70 10.26
N THR A 62 13.99 -1.67 9.64
CA THR A 62 15.12 -2.54 9.99
C THR A 62 16.12 -1.83 10.89
N HIS A 63 16.13 -0.49 10.86
CA HIS A 63 16.93 0.35 11.73
C HIS A 63 16.17 1.62 12.07
N PHE A 64 16.23 2.07 13.33
CA PHE A 64 15.62 3.33 13.75
C PHE A 64 16.34 3.93 14.97
N GLN A 65 16.93 5.10 14.78
CA GLN A 65 17.58 5.88 15.83
C GLN A 65 17.54 7.36 15.45
N LEU A 66 16.54 8.06 15.98
CA LEU A 66 16.37 9.51 15.85
C LEU A 66 16.52 10.20 17.21
N GLU A 67 16.66 11.52 17.20
CA GLU A 67 16.58 12.32 18.41
C GLU A 67 15.20 12.15 19.10
N PRO A 68 15.16 11.80 20.40
CA PRO A 68 13.92 11.77 21.16
C PRO A 68 13.51 13.19 21.59
N SER A 69 12.23 13.47 21.54
CA SER A 69 11.65 14.74 22.01
C SER A 69 10.18 14.51 22.39
N TYR A 70 9.62 15.34 23.26
CA TYR A 70 8.23 15.19 23.71
C TYR A 70 7.28 15.18 22.52
N LEU A 71 6.50 14.10 22.36
CA LEU A 71 5.60 13.88 21.21
C LEU A 71 6.29 13.99 19.84
N CYS A 72 7.60 13.76 19.77
CA CYS A 72 8.41 13.80 18.55
C CYS A 72 8.36 15.15 17.80
N GLU A 73 8.41 16.26 18.55
CA GLU A 73 8.33 17.62 17.99
C GLU A 73 9.59 18.10 17.26
N TYR A 74 10.77 17.55 17.57
CA TYR A 74 12.04 17.87 16.90
C TYR A 74 12.21 17.01 15.64
N ASP A 75 12.85 15.85 15.80
CA ASP A 75 13.13 14.92 14.72
C ASP A 75 12.08 13.81 14.68
N PHE A 76 11.57 13.52 13.48
CA PHE A 76 10.56 12.47 13.34
C PHE A 76 10.55 11.78 11.98
N VAL A 77 10.00 10.56 11.98
CA VAL A 77 9.39 9.93 10.82
C VAL A 77 7.88 9.88 11.01
N LYS A 78 7.14 10.52 10.12
CA LYS A 78 5.67 10.53 10.12
C LYS A 78 5.13 9.66 9.01
N LEU A 79 4.18 8.79 9.35
CA LEU A 79 3.44 7.93 8.44
C LEU A 79 2.00 8.43 8.36
N SER A 80 1.53 8.72 7.15
CA SER A 80 0.17 9.23 6.92
C SER A 80 -0.51 8.53 5.74
N ALA A 81 -1.82 8.44 5.76
CA ALA A 81 -2.64 8.01 4.63
C ALA A 81 -3.70 9.08 4.34
N GLY A 82 -3.44 9.95 3.38
CA GLY A 82 -4.24 11.14 3.15
C GLY A 82 -4.21 12.06 4.37
N THR A 83 -5.37 12.37 4.95
CA THR A 83 -5.49 13.22 6.14
C THR A 83 -5.29 12.47 7.46
N LYS A 84 -5.25 11.13 7.43
CA LYS A 84 -5.09 10.32 8.65
C LYS A 84 -3.61 10.13 8.95
N GLU A 85 -3.15 10.64 10.08
CA GLU A 85 -1.85 10.29 10.64
C GLU A 85 -1.93 8.87 11.23
N LEU A 86 -1.02 7.99 10.81
CA LEU A 86 -0.92 6.61 11.30
C LEU A 86 0.07 6.50 12.47
N ALA A 87 1.19 7.21 12.39
CA ALA A 87 2.20 7.31 13.43
C ALA A 87 3.11 8.52 13.24
N THR A 88 3.55 9.12 14.34
CA THR A 88 4.75 9.97 14.39
C THR A 88 5.78 9.27 15.27
N LEU A 89 6.97 9.03 14.72
CA LEU A 89 7.99 8.16 15.30
C LEU A 89 9.28 8.93 15.56
N CYS A 90 9.91 8.73 16.71
CA CYS A 90 11.20 9.31 17.07
C CYS A 90 11.91 8.48 18.15
N GLY A 91 13.09 8.91 18.58
CA GLY A 91 13.89 8.17 19.56
C GLY A 91 14.46 6.85 19.00
N SER A 92 14.83 5.95 19.90
CA SER A 92 15.28 4.58 19.58
C SER A 92 14.42 3.50 20.22
N GLU A 93 13.75 3.82 21.32
CA GLU A 93 12.82 2.94 22.06
C GLU A 93 11.58 3.76 22.43
N SER A 94 10.42 3.09 22.55
CA SER A 94 9.17 3.76 22.93
C SER A 94 9.14 4.11 24.41
N THR A 95 8.47 5.21 24.74
CA THR A 95 8.24 5.71 26.10
C THR A 95 6.76 6.03 26.30
N ASP A 96 6.40 6.66 27.41
CA ASP A 96 5.03 7.15 27.65
C ASP A 96 4.62 8.30 26.71
N THR A 97 5.60 9.02 26.13
CA THR A 97 5.39 10.24 25.33
C THR A 97 5.96 10.16 23.92
N GLU A 98 6.82 9.18 23.63
CA GLU A 98 7.41 8.94 22.31
C GLU A 98 7.11 7.52 21.83
N ARG A 99 7.04 7.35 20.50
CA ARG A 99 6.94 6.04 19.87
C ARG A 99 8.14 5.79 18.96
N ALA A 100 8.89 4.72 19.24
CA ALA A 100 9.80 4.12 18.27
C ALA A 100 9.07 2.98 17.54
N PRO A 101 9.43 2.63 16.29
CA PRO A 101 8.74 1.58 15.55
C PRO A 101 8.97 0.18 16.12
N GLY A 102 10.13 -0.09 16.73
CA GLY A 102 10.51 -1.45 17.15
C GLY A 102 10.33 -2.46 16.01
N ASN A 103 9.57 -3.53 16.27
CA ASN A 103 9.21 -4.54 15.28
C ASN A 103 7.78 -4.37 14.72
N ASP A 104 7.14 -3.23 14.97
CA ASP A 104 5.80 -2.96 14.48
C ASP A 104 5.78 -2.95 12.95
N THR A 105 4.69 -3.47 12.40
CA THR A 105 4.38 -3.34 10.97
C THR A 105 3.25 -2.35 10.80
N PHE A 106 3.45 -1.38 9.91
CA PHE A 106 2.46 -0.36 9.57
C PHE A 106 1.79 -0.70 8.26
N TYR A 107 0.46 -0.60 8.23
CA TYR A 107 -0.35 -0.83 7.04
C TYR A 107 -1.06 0.45 6.62
N SER A 108 -1.05 0.77 5.33
CA SER A 108 -1.94 1.79 4.81
C SER A 108 -3.40 1.30 4.82
N PRO A 109 -4.38 2.16 5.19
CA PRO A 109 -5.80 1.81 5.13
C PRO A 109 -6.34 1.55 3.71
N GLY A 110 -5.66 2.08 2.69
CA GLY A 110 -5.94 1.85 1.27
C GLY A 110 -4.63 1.71 0.50
N SER A 111 -4.60 2.14 -0.75
CA SER A 111 -3.44 1.95 -1.62
C SER A 111 -2.35 3.04 -1.54
N SER A 112 -2.46 3.99 -0.60
CA SER A 112 -1.54 5.13 -0.48
C SER A 112 -0.95 5.26 0.92
N LEU A 113 0.36 5.55 0.97
CA LEU A 113 1.11 5.83 2.19
C LEU A 113 2.11 6.95 1.95
N ASP A 114 2.03 8.01 2.74
CA ASP A 114 2.99 9.10 2.75
C ASP A 114 3.95 8.93 3.92
N VAL A 115 5.25 9.02 3.63
CA VAL A 115 6.33 8.95 4.63
C VAL A 115 7.05 10.28 4.61
N THR A 116 7.17 10.93 5.77
CA THR A 116 7.92 12.18 5.94
C THR A 116 8.98 12.01 7.00
N PHE A 117 10.24 12.24 6.65
CA PHE A 117 11.34 12.41 7.60
C PHE A 117 11.65 13.89 7.75
N ARG A 118 11.77 14.37 8.98
CA ARG A 118 12.19 15.73 9.31
C ARG A 118 13.23 15.69 10.42
N SER A 119 14.26 16.53 10.28
CA SER A 119 15.16 16.87 11.37
C SER A 119 15.14 18.38 11.62
N ASP A 120 15.28 18.79 12.87
CA ASP A 120 15.31 20.18 13.31
C ASP A 120 16.71 20.82 13.11
N TYR A 121 17.01 21.94 13.78
CA TYR A 121 18.27 22.66 13.57
C TYR A 121 19.48 22.10 14.32
N SER A 122 19.32 21.19 15.28
CA SER A 122 20.38 20.72 16.17
C SER A 122 20.23 19.26 16.56
N ASN A 123 21.33 18.52 16.63
CA ASN A 123 21.33 17.18 17.21
C ASN A 123 22.35 17.11 18.34
N GLU A 124 21.92 16.74 19.55
CA GLU A 124 22.82 16.64 20.70
C GLU A 124 23.78 15.45 20.59
N LYS A 125 23.39 14.40 19.84
CA LYS A 125 24.14 13.15 19.67
C LYS A 125 24.21 12.76 18.18
N PRO A 126 25.15 11.89 17.77
CA PRO A 126 25.23 11.42 16.39
C PRO A 126 24.19 10.33 16.10
N PHE A 127 22.93 10.72 15.86
CA PHE A 127 21.86 9.78 15.53
C PHE A 127 21.98 9.29 14.08
N THR A 128 21.87 7.98 13.88
CA THR A 128 22.10 7.29 12.59
C THR A 128 20.87 7.28 11.66
N GLY A 129 19.71 7.71 12.15
CA GLY A 129 18.50 7.84 11.35
C GLY A 129 17.74 6.53 11.21
N PHE A 130 17.25 6.22 10.01
CA PHE A 130 16.41 5.04 9.80
C PHE A 130 16.67 4.33 8.48
N GLU A 131 16.32 3.05 8.45
CA GLU A 131 16.14 2.23 7.26
C GLU A 131 14.78 1.53 7.36
N ALA A 132 14.00 1.62 6.29
CA ALA A 132 12.67 1.01 6.19
C ALA A 132 12.49 0.32 4.85
N PHE A 133 11.62 -0.69 4.86
CA PHE A 133 11.22 -1.43 3.66
C PHE A 133 9.71 -1.43 3.56
N TYR A 134 9.22 -1.41 2.32
CA TYR A 134 7.79 -1.50 2.04
C TYR A 134 7.50 -2.46 0.89
N SER A 135 6.29 -3.01 0.90
CA SER A 135 5.74 -3.84 -0.17
C SER A 135 4.23 -3.66 -0.28
N ALA A 136 3.70 -3.76 -1.50
CA ALA A 136 2.27 -3.88 -1.72
C ALA A 136 1.82 -5.31 -1.41
N GLU A 137 0.69 -5.42 -0.74
CA GLU A 137 0.04 -6.67 -0.38
C GLU A 137 -1.43 -6.59 -0.76
N ASP A 138 -1.95 -7.71 -1.24
CA ASP A 138 -3.36 -7.86 -1.57
C ASP A 138 -4.23 -7.63 -0.33
N ILE A 139 -5.34 -6.91 -0.49
CA ILE A 139 -6.32 -6.74 0.58
C ILE A 139 -7.26 -7.93 0.50
N ASP A 140 -7.33 -8.74 1.55
CA ASP A 140 -8.36 -9.77 1.63
C ASP A 140 -9.70 -9.14 2.04
N GLU A 141 -10.52 -8.77 1.06
CA GLU A 141 -11.83 -8.17 1.33
C GLU A 141 -12.84 -9.16 1.94
N CYS A 142 -12.52 -10.45 2.00
CA CYS A 142 -13.33 -11.45 2.68
C CYS A 142 -13.05 -11.52 4.19
N GLN A 143 -11.94 -10.94 4.67
CA GLN A 143 -11.61 -10.84 6.09
C GLN A 143 -12.22 -9.57 6.67
N VAL A 144 -13.35 -9.72 7.37
CA VAL A 144 -14.00 -8.62 8.09
C VAL A 144 -13.71 -8.70 9.60
N PRO A 145 -13.59 -7.55 10.30
CA PRO A 145 -13.45 -7.55 11.75
C PRO A 145 -14.63 -8.23 12.46
N PRO A 146 -14.41 -8.81 13.66
CA PRO A 146 -15.50 -9.38 14.45
C PRO A 146 -16.58 -8.34 14.75
N GLY A 147 -17.83 -8.68 14.43
CA GLY A 147 -18.99 -7.81 14.66
C GLY A 147 -19.40 -6.94 13.47
N GLU A 148 -18.62 -6.93 12.38
CA GLU A 148 -19.02 -6.30 11.11
C GLU A 148 -19.78 -7.29 10.21
N ALA A 149 -20.64 -6.75 9.34
CA ALA A 149 -21.38 -7.57 8.39
C ALA A 149 -20.42 -8.18 7.33
N PRO A 150 -20.62 -9.45 6.93
CA PRO A 150 -19.82 -10.07 5.88
C PRO A 150 -19.90 -9.29 4.56
N THR A 151 -18.80 -9.27 3.81
CA THR A 151 -18.70 -8.58 2.52
C THR A 151 -19.69 -9.12 1.47
N CYS A 152 -19.94 -10.44 1.49
CA CYS A 152 -20.83 -11.15 0.59
C CYS A 152 -21.94 -11.86 1.36
N ASP A 153 -23.11 -12.02 0.73
CA ASP A 153 -24.29 -12.65 1.34
C ASP A 153 -24.11 -14.17 1.55
N HIS A 154 -23.50 -14.86 0.58
CA HIS A 154 -23.24 -16.30 0.65
C HIS A 154 -21.74 -16.63 0.70
N HIS A 155 -21.06 -16.64 -0.44
CA HIS A 155 -19.64 -17.00 -0.53
C HIS A 155 -18.83 -15.80 -1.00
N CYS A 156 -17.73 -15.51 -0.30
CA CYS A 156 -16.74 -14.52 -0.70
C CYS A 156 -15.49 -15.21 -1.23
N HIS A 157 -14.96 -14.72 -2.34
CA HIS A 157 -13.76 -15.24 -3.00
C HIS A 157 -12.76 -14.11 -3.16
N ASN A 158 -11.70 -14.13 -2.36
CA ASN A 158 -10.60 -13.19 -2.50
C ASN A 158 -9.66 -13.62 -3.64
N HIS A 159 -9.10 -12.66 -4.35
CA HIS A 159 -8.04 -12.88 -5.32
C HIS A 159 -7.14 -11.65 -5.42
N LEU A 160 -5.99 -11.80 -6.08
CA LEU A 160 -5.06 -10.69 -6.29
C LEU A 160 -5.74 -9.49 -6.95
N GLY A 161 -5.83 -8.37 -6.23
CA GLY A 161 -6.40 -7.10 -6.65
C GLY A 161 -7.91 -6.95 -6.49
N GLY A 162 -8.59 -7.88 -5.81
CA GLY A 162 -9.98 -7.71 -5.44
C GLY A 162 -10.71 -9.00 -5.09
N PHE A 163 -12.04 -8.95 -5.12
CA PHE A 163 -12.86 -10.09 -4.74
C PHE A 163 -14.14 -10.16 -5.57
N TYR A 164 -14.80 -11.31 -5.49
CA TYR A 164 -16.17 -11.47 -5.97
C TYR A 164 -17.00 -12.36 -5.05
N CYS A 165 -18.32 -12.19 -5.12
CA CYS A 165 -19.27 -13.01 -4.40
C CYS A 165 -19.86 -14.11 -5.28
N SER A 166 -20.19 -15.26 -4.71
CA SER A 166 -21.00 -16.29 -5.37
C SER A 166 -22.10 -16.81 -4.44
N CYS A 167 -23.08 -17.50 -5.02
CA CYS A 167 -24.26 -17.99 -4.32
C CYS A 167 -24.26 -19.52 -4.17
N ARG A 168 -24.93 -19.99 -3.10
CA ARG A 168 -25.28 -21.40 -2.93
C ARG A 168 -26.18 -21.90 -4.08
N VAL A 169 -26.21 -23.21 -4.27
CA VAL A 169 -27.10 -23.87 -5.26
C VAL A 169 -28.55 -23.47 -5.02
N GLY A 170 -29.27 -23.13 -6.09
CA GLY A 170 -30.67 -22.66 -6.03
C GLY A 170 -30.84 -21.13 -5.90
N TYR A 171 -29.73 -20.38 -5.76
CA TYR A 171 -29.73 -18.93 -5.70
C TYR A 171 -28.98 -18.31 -6.88
N VAL A 172 -29.35 -17.08 -7.24
CA VAL A 172 -28.72 -16.29 -8.29
C VAL A 172 -28.12 -15.03 -7.68
N LEU A 173 -26.90 -14.68 -8.13
CA LEU A 173 -26.24 -13.46 -7.71
C LEU A 173 -26.98 -12.24 -8.26
N HIS A 174 -27.42 -11.37 -7.36
CA HIS A 174 -28.11 -10.15 -7.69
C HIS A 174 -27.21 -9.16 -8.46
N ARG A 175 -27.81 -8.18 -9.12
CA ARG A 175 -27.10 -7.16 -9.92
C ARG A 175 -26.11 -6.33 -9.10
N ASN A 176 -26.34 -6.18 -7.80
CA ASN A 176 -25.43 -5.50 -6.87
C ASN A 176 -24.13 -6.30 -6.58
N LYS A 177 -23.97 -7.49 -7.17
CA LYS A 177 -22.79 -8.36 -7.06
C LYS A 177 -22.49 -8.87 -5.66
N ARG A 178 -23.42 -8.74 -4.71
CA ARG A 178 -23.23 -9.17 -3.32
C ARG A 178 -24.37 -10.05 -2.79
N THR A 179 -25.62 -9.67 -3.05
CA THR A 179 -26.81 -10.35 -2.53
C THR A 179 -27.16 -11.57 -3.37
N CYS A 180 -27.69 -12.61 -2.73
CA CYS A 180 -28.17 -13.81 -3.39
C CYS A 180 -29.69 -13.92 -3.23
N SER A 181 -30.40 -13.99 -4.36
CA SER A 181 -31.85 -14.17 -4.37
C SER A 181 -32.23 -15.55 -4.89
N GLU A 182 -33.29 -16.14 -4.37
CA GLU A 182 -33.81 -17.41 -4.90
C GLU A 182 -34.16 -17.27 -6.37
N GLN A 183 -33.84 -18.31 -7.14
CA GLN A 183 -34.20 -18.34 -8.54
C GLN A 183 -35.71 -18.58 -8.64
N SER A 184 -36.48 -17.51 -8.90
CA SER A 184 -37.91 -17.63 -9.21
C SER A 184 -38.03 -18.47 -10.49
N LEU A 185 -38.61 -19.66 -10.38
CA LEU A 185 -39.02 -20.47 -11.53
C LEU A 185 -40.22 -19.83 -12.23
#